data_AF-A0A2T0R2V1-F1
#
_entry.id   AF-A0A2T0R2V1-F1
#
_cell.length_a   1.000
_cell.length_b   1.000
_cell.length_c   1.000
_cell.angle_alpha   90.00
_cell.angle_beta   90.00
_cell.angle_gamma   90.00
#
_symmetry.space_group_name_H-M   'P 1'
#
loop_
_entity.id
_entity.type
_entity.pdbx_description
1 polymer ?
#
loop_
_entity_poly.entity_id
_entity_poly.type
_entity_poly.pdbx_seq_one_letter_code
_entity_poly.pdbx_strand_id
1 'polypeptide(L)'
;MTALADRVEEFQSAPVAAAFFVLAHRNDLTPDDLADPAVACAAASTALRELNPWSGTAAWVRDAAVEAARPLRSLVREVLSDERNTWWRAPVRGGSQLLLTGREDRGPEPADVPVPTGPVDPWETYAQKPLRPVITSTEVSGGPVRSSAHAELACGLSDWDAQYPVRVRRLHVDEGARVAEVGSARDWHDLVVRYGDPATHPGSSTNLASASGLDNGLAPTWSAVAADLDGVHLSFAGLLSALYVPVHSAAVGTTTLWGWDWECTHWIRPVLTVVEELPELDDAPRAAEFWLSFD
;
A
#
# COMPACT_ATOMS: atom_id res chain seq x y z
N MET A 1 -18.31 -7.33 9.88
CA MET A 1 -17.44 -8.23 9.08
C MET A 1 -18.11 -8.43 7.74
N THR A 2 -17.48 -8.00 6.65
CA THR A 2 -17.94 -8.29 5.28
C THR A 2 -18.01 -9.80 5.07
N ALA A 3 -19.04 -10.29 4.39
CA ALA A 3 -19.15 -11.73 4.13
C ALA A 3 -17.98 -12.18 3.24
N LEU A 4 -17.48 -13.40 3.45
CA LEU A 4 -16.38 -13.95 2.64
C LEU A 4 -16.71 -13.89 1.13
N ALA A 5 -17.97 -14.09 0.73
CA ALA A 5 -18.40 -14.01 -0.65
C ALA A 5 -18.15 -12.63 -1.27
N ASP A 6 -18.52 -11.56 -0.57
CA ASP A 6 -18.33 -10.18 -1.02
C ASP A 6 -16.84 -9.84 -1.09
N ARG A 7 -16.03 -10.33 -0.15
CA ARG A 7 -14.57 -10.10 -0.17
C ARG A 7 -13.88 -10.82 -1.33
N VAL A 8 -14.34 -12.02 -1.68
CA VAL A 8 -13.85 -12.74 -2.86
C VAL A 8 -14.18 -11.93 -4.11
N GLU A 9 -15.40 -11.39 -4.23
CA GLU A 9 -15.77 -10.52 -5.35
C GLU A 9 -14.92 -9.25 -5.40
N GLU A 10 -14.72 -8.60 -4.26
CA GLU A 10 -13.85 -7.43 -4.11
C GLU A 10 -12.43 -7.73 -4.64
N PHE A 11 -11.79 -8.81 -4.19
CA PHE A 11 -10.44 -9.18 -4.62
C PHE A 11 -10.37 -9.60 -6.10
N GLN A 12 -11.43 -10.22 -6.65
CA GLN A 12 -11.46 -10.56 -8.08
C GLN A 12 -11.65 -9.32 -8.97
N SER A 13 -12.28 -8.27 -8.45
CA SER A 13 -12.54 -7.02 -9.17
C SER A 13 -11.47 -5.95 -8.99
N ALA A 14 -10.66 -6.03 -7.92
CA ALA A 14 -9.59 -5.09 -7.64
C ALA A 14 -8.34 -5.42 -8.48
N PRO A 15 -7.79 -4.47 -9.28
CA PRO A 15 -6.72 -4.79 -10.22
C PRO A 15 -5.46 -5.41 -9.58
N VAL A 16 -5.03 -4.89 -8.43
CA VAL A 16 -3.83 -5.39 -7.74
C VAL A 16 -4.06 -6.80 -7.18
N ALA A 17 -5.17 -7.03 -6.49
CA ALA A 17 -5.54 -8.37 -6.02
C ALA A 17 -5.69 -9.37 -7.18
N ALA A 18 -6.31 -8.95 -8.28
CA ALA A 18 -6.47 -9.78 -9.46
C ALA A 18 -5.11 -10.18 -10.06
N ALA A 19 -4.21 -9.21 -10.25
CA ALA A 19 -2.85 -9.47 -10.74
C ALA A 19 -2.05 -10.35 -9.77
N PHE A 20 -2.17 -10.14 -8.46
CA PHE A 20 -1.57 -10.98 -7.41
C PHE A 20 -2.00 -12.45 -7.55
N PHE A 21 -3.29 -12.73 -7.74
CA PHE A 21 -3.77 -14.11 -7.88
C PHE A 21 -3.44 -14.73 -9.24
N VAL A 22 -3.41 -13.93 -10.31
CA VAL A 22 -2.95 -14.39 -11.63
C VAL A 22 -1.47 -14.76 -11.57
N LEU A 23 -0.64 -13.95 -10.91
CA LEU A 23 0.76 -14.27 -10.61
C LEU A 23 0.87 -15.57 -9.84
N ALA A 24 0.15 -15.70 -8.73
CA ALA A 24 0.17 -16.90 -7.91
C ALA A 24 -0.17 -18.15 -8.72
N HIS A 25 -1.27 -18.10 -9.49
CA HIS A 25 -1.69 -19.22 -10.32
C HIS A 25 -0.66 -19.59 -11.39
N ARG A 26 -0.06 -18.60 -12.07
CA ARG A 26 0.93 -18.83 -13.15
C ARG A 26 2.28 -19.34 -12.65
N ASN A 27 2.58 -19.12 -11.38
CA ASN A 27 3.82 -19.54 -10.73
C ASN A 27 3.59 -20.75 -9.80
N ASP A 28 2.48 -21.46 -9.99
CA ASP A 28 2.08 -22.64 -9.22
C ASP A 28 2.07 -22.43 -7.69
N LEU A 29 1.82 -21.19 -7.24
CA LEU A 29 1.72 -20.87 -5.81
C LEU A 29 0.40 -21.36 -5.25
N THR A 30 0.48 -22.12 -4.16
CA THR A 30 -0.64 -22.68 -3.43
C THR A 30 -1.11 -21.72 -2.32
N PRO A 31 -2.28 -21.96 -1.70
CA PRO A 31 -2.67 -21.25 -0.48
C PRO A 31 -1.65 -21.35 0.66
N ASP A 32 -0.90 -22.47 0.74
CA ASP A 32 0.17 -22.66 1.71
C ASP A 32 1.34 -21.70 1.45
N ASP A 33 1.73 -21.51 0.18
CA ASP A 33 2.79 -20.57 -0.19
C ASP A 33 2.38 -19.13 0.09
N LEU A 34 1.12 -18.78 -0.21
CA LEU A 34 0.58 -17.43 0.03
C LEU A 34 0.32 -17.13 1.52
N ALA A 35 0.38 -18.14 2.39
CA ALA A 35 0.37 -17.96 3.83
C ALA A 35 1.73 -17.48 4.37
N ASP A 36 2.83 -17.63 3.60
CA ASP A 36 4.12 -17.05 3.92
C ASP A 36 4.13 -15.55 3.57
N PRO A 37 4.32 -14.65 4.55
CA PRO A 37 4.34 -13.21 4.31
C PRO A 37 5.41 -12.77 3.31
N ALA A 38 6.59 -13.40 3.29
CA ALA A 38 7.65 -13.03 2.36
C ALA A 38 7.23 -13.31 0.90
N VAL A 39 6.59 -14.45 0.67
CA VAL A 39 6.05 -14.83 -0.65
C VAL A 39 4.91 -13.91 -1.05
N ALA A 40 3.94 -13.68 -0.15
CA ALA A 40 2.80 -12.81 -0.42
C ALA A 40 3.24 -11.36 -0.72
N CYS A 41 4.15 -10.79 0.07
CA CYS A 41 4.68 -9.45 -0.16
C CYS A 41 5.43 -9.37 -1.49
N ALA A 42 6.29 -10.34 -1.82
CA ALA A 42 7.00 -10.37 -3.12
C ALA A 42 6.04 -10.48 -4.31
N ALA A 43 4.98 -11.29 -4.20
CA ALA A 43 3.95 -11.41 -5.23
C ALA A 43 3.14 -10.11 -5.38
N ALA A 44 2.81 -9.44 -4.28
CA ALA A 44 2.09 -8.16 -4.31
C ALA A 44 2.95 -7.04 -4.91
N SER A 45 4.21 -6.93 -4.50
CA SER A 45 5.17 -5.99 -5.11
C SER A 45 5.29 -6.29 -6.61
N THR A 46 5.52 -7.56 -7.00
CA THR A 46 5.57 -7.92 -8.42
C THR A 46 4.28 -7.52 -9.16
N ALA A 47 3.09 -7.75 -8.59
CA ALA A 47 1.84 -7.31 -9.19
C ALA A 47 1.83 -5.78 -9.44
N LEU A 48 2.28 -4.99 -8.46
CA LEU A 48 2.36 -3.53 -8.59
C LEU A 48 3.30 -3.07 -9.71
N ARG A 49 4.41 -3.78 -9.94
CA ARG A 49 5.32 -3.52 -11.07
C ARG A 49 4.63 -3.56 -12.40
N GLU A 50 3.93 -4.65 -12.62
CA GLU A 50 3.30 -4.94 -13.90
C GLU A 50 2.12 -3.99 -14.12
N LEU A 51 1.53 -3.48 -13.04
CA LEU A 51 0.45 -2.50 -13.06
C LEU A 51 0.92 -1.05 -12.98
N ASN A 52 2.24 -0.78 -13.02
CA ASN A 52 2.80 0.56 -12.85
C ASN A 52 2.13 1.54 -13.84
N PRO A 53 1.48 2.62 -13.37
CA PRO A 53 0.76 3.60 -14.18
C PRO A 53 1.59 4.22 -15.32
N TRP A 54 2.92 4.22 -15.20
CA TRP A 54 3.86 4.87 -16.12
C TRP A 54 4.46 3.91 -17.15
N SER A 55 4.09 2.63 -17.12
CA SER A 55 4.56 1.61 -18.10
C SER A 55 4.02 1.82 -19.53
N GLY A 56 2.99 2.65 -19.70
CA GLY A 56 2.30 2.87 -20.98
C GLY A 56 1.30 1.78 -21.38
N THR A 57 1.32 0.61 -20.72
CA THR A 57 0.36 -0.49 -20.93
C THR A 57 -0.57 -0.70 -19.74
N ALA A 58 -0.35 0.02 -18.63
CA ALA A 58 -0.97 -0.18 -17.32
C ALA A 58 -2.50 -0.36 -17.36
N ALA A 59 -3.22 0.46 -18.14
CA ALA A 59 -4.68 0.38 -18.25
C ALA A 59 -5.15 -0.99 -18.76
N TRP A 60 -4.57 -1.44 -19.88
CA TRP A 60 -4.88 -2.73 -20.47
C TRP A 60 -4.46 -3.89 -19.56
N VAL A 61 -3.29 -3.80 -18.91
CA VAL A 61 -2.81 -4.85 -18.00
C VAL A 61 -3.76 -5.02 -16.81
N ARG A 62 -4.29 -3.93 -16.25
CA ARG A 62 -5.27 -3.99 -15.15
C ARG A 62 -6.56 -4.69 -15.58
N ASP A 63 -7.11 -4.34 -16.75
CA ASP A 63 -8.31 -4.98 -17.28
C ASP A 63 -8.07 -6.47 -17.55
N ALA A 64 -6.94 -6.81 -18.16
CA ALA A 64 -6.54 -8.20 -18.43
C ALA A 64 -6.38 -9.02 -17.14
N ALA A 65 -5.80 -8.42 -16.08
CA ALA A 65 -5.66 -9.06 -14.77
C ALA A 65 -7.02 -9.41 -14.15
N VAL A 66 -7.97 -8.46 -14.15
CA VAL A 66 -9.33 -8.68 -13.61
C VAL A 66 -10.06 -9.78 -14.38
N GLU A 67 -9.98 -9.79 -15.70
CA GLU A 67 -10.57 -10.85 -16.52
C GLU A 67 -9.93 -12.23 -16.22
N ALA A 68 -8.60 -12.29 -16.16
CA ALA A 68 -7.86 -13.52 -15.89
C ALA A 68 -8.07 -14.06 -14.46
N ALA A 69 -8.43 -13.21 -13.49
CA ALA A 69 -8.70 -13.63 -12.11
C ALA A 69 -10.10 -14.25 -11.91
N ARG A 70 -11.04 -14.06 -12.85
CA ARG A 70 -12.41 -14.64 -12.76
C ARG A 70 -12.45 -16.16 -12.53
N PRO A 71 -11.72 -17.01 -13.30
CA PRO A 71 -11.70 -18.45 -13.06
C PRO A 71 -11.01 -18.84 -11.74
N LEU A 72 -10.23 -17.95 -11.12
CA LEU A 72 -9.44 -18.23 -9.92
C LEU A 72 -10.25 -18.12 -8.61
N ARG A 73 -11.58 -18.04 -8.69
CA ARG A 73 -12.47 -17.84 -7.52
C ARG A 73 -12.24 -18.85 -6.38
N SER A 74 -11.91 -20.10 -6.69
CA SER A 74 -11.61 -21.10 -5.65
C SER A 74 -10.34 -20.75 -4.88
N LEU A 75 -9.25 -20.46 -5.60
CA LEU A 75 -7.98 -20.03 -5.01
C LEU A 75 -8.15 -18.78 -4.13
N VAL A 76 -8.85 -17.75 -4.65
CA VAL A 76 -9.13 -16.53 -3.90
C VAL A 76 -9.89 -16.84 -2.60
N ARG A 77 -10.93 -17.69 -2.68
CA ARG A 77 -11.70 -18.08 -1.50
C ARG A 77 -10.86 -18.84 -0.48
N GLU A 78 -10.09 -19.83 -0.92
CA GLU A 78 -9.24 -20.66 -0.07
C GLU A 78 -8.26 -19.78 0.71
N VAL A 79 -7.51 -18.93 0.00
CA VAL A 79 -6.54 -17.99 0.59
C VAL A 79 -7.20 -17.03 1.57
N LEU A 80 -8.33 -16.42 1.20
CA LEU A 80 -9.02 -15.46 2.07
C LEU A 80 -9.73 -16.11 3.28
N SER A 81 -9.99 -17.42 3.23
CA SER A 81 -10.58 -18.18 4.33
C SER A 81 -9.54 -18.79 5.28
N ASP A 82 -8.26 -18.77 4.89
CA ASP A 82 -7.17 -19.30 5.68
C ASP A 82 -6.83 -18.38 6.87
N GLU A 83 -6.87 -18.92 8.09
CA GLU A 83 -6.56 -18.17 9.31
C GLU A 83 -5.11 -17.68 9.37
N ARG A 84 -4.18 -18.34 8.66
CA ARG A 84 -2.79 -17.88 8.55
C ARG A 84 -2.70 -16.54 7.82
N ASN A 85 -3.66 -16.21 6.96
CA ASN A 85 -3.74 -14.93 6.25
C ASN A 85 -4.49 -13.83 7.03
N THR A 86 -4.81 -14.03 8.31
CA THR A 86 -5.40 -12.97 9.14
C THR A 86 -4.53 -11.72 9.25
N TRP A 87 -3.20 -11.85 9.09
CA TRP A 87 -2.29 -10.70 9.08
C TRP A 87 -2.56 -9.72 7.93
N TRP A 88 -3.19 -10.17 6.83
CA TRP A 88 -3.48 -9.31 5.68
C TRP A 88 -4.36 -8.12 6.08
N ARG A 89 -5.25 -8.32 7.05
CA ARG A 89 -6.20 -7.31 7.55
C ARG A 89 -5.84 -6.82 8.94
N ALA A 90 -4.68 -7.19 9.46
CA ALA A 90 -4.30 -6.76 10.79
C ALA A 90 -4.20 -5.22 10.80
N PRO A 91 -4.73 -4.57 11.86
CA PRO A 91 -4.44 -3.16 12.07
C PRO A 91 -2.93 -2.97 12.29
N VAL A 92 -2.49 -1.72 12.27
CA VAL A 92 -1.09 -1.38 12.54
C VAL A 92 -0.66 -2.02 13.87
N ARG A 93 0.49 -2.72 13.86
CA ARG A 93 1.04 -3.35 15.08
C ARG A 93 2.04 -2.41 15.72
N GLY A 94 1.65 -1.81 16.83
CA GLY A 94 2.44 -0.77 17.49
C GLY A 94 3.89 -1.17 17.82
N GLY A 95 4.15 -2.42 18.23
CA GLY A 95 5.52 -2.87 18.58
C GLY A 95 6.34 -3.48 17.44
N SER A 96 5.91 -3.34 16.18
CA SER A 96 6.48 -4.09 15.06
C SER A 96 6.46 -3.27 13.78
N GLN A 97 6.92 -2.02 13.84
CA GLN A 97 6.98 -1.12 12.68
C GLN A 97 8.43 -0.99 12.19
N LEU A 98 8.71 -1.37 10.95
CA LEU A 98 10.03 -1.21 10.34
C LEU A 98 10.10 0.09 9.56
N LEU A 99 11.08 0.92 9.89
CA LEU A 99 11.52 2.07 9.11
C LEU A 99 12.78 1.68 8.35
N LEU A 100 12.73 1.80 7.03
CA LEU A 100 13.89 1.62 6.16
C LEU A 100 14.28 2.98 5.61
N THR A 101 15.56 3.33 5.69
CA THR A 101 16.09 4.60 5.19
C THR A 101 17.42 4.36 4.50
N GLY A 102 17.51 4.74 3.23
CA GLY A 102 18.75 4.73 2.45
C GLY A 102 19.76 5.74 2.98
N ARG A 103 21.02 5.57 2.57
CA ARG A 103 22.16 6.35 3.05
C ARG A 103 22.00 7.88 2.88
N GLU A 104 21.32 8.30 1.82
CA GLU A 104 21.12 9.71 1.49
C GLU A 104 19.69 10.20 1.76
N ASP A 105 18.82 9.35 2.31
CA ASP A 105 17.45 9.70 2.60
C ASP A 105 17.40 10.71 3.75
N ARG A 106 17.00 11.94 3.42
CA ARG A 106 16.85 13.04 4.40
C ARG A 106 15.44 13.09 5.00
N GLY A 107 14.83 11.92 5.18
CA GLY A 107 13.53 11.79 5.82
C GLY A 107 13.56 12.34 7.26
N PRO A 108 12.40 12.71 7.81
CA PRO A 108 12.32 13.11 9.21
C PRO A 108 12.74 11.97 10.14
N GLU A 109 13.34 12.32 11.27
CA GLU A 109 13.61 11.35 12.32
C GLU A 109 12.31 10.92 13.02
N PRO A 110 12.20 9.67 13.53
CA PRO A 110 11.01 9.19 14.23
C PRO A 110 10.54 10.07 15.39
N ALA A 111 11.47 10.74 16.08
CA ALA A 111 11.15 11.64 17.19
C ALA A 111 10.59 13.00 16.74
N ASP A 112 10.86 13.39 15.48
CA ASP A 112 10.65 14.74 14.97
C ASP A 112 9.71 14.75 13.75
N VAL A 113 8.75 13.82 13.69
CA VAL A 113 7.77 13.74 12.60
C VAL A 113 7.05 15.09 12.42
N PRO A 114 7.21 15.77 11.27
CA PRO A 114 6.54 17.04 11.02
C PRO A 114 5.03 16.86 10.94
N VAL A 115 4.30 17.68 11.70
CA VAL A 115 2.84 17.74 11.60
C VAL A 115 2.46 18.57 10.37
N PRO A 116 1.69 18.02 9.40
CA PRO A 116 1.20 18.79 8.26
C PRO A 116 0.38 19.99 8.72
N THR A 117 0.68 21.17 8.17
CA THR A 117 -0.04 22.41 8.46
C THR A 117 -0.28 23.20 7.19
N GLY A 118 -1.40 23.91 7.11
CA GLY A 118 -1.72 24.78 5.99
C GLY A 118 -2.50 24.10 4.87
N PRO A 119 -2.56 24.72 3.68
CA PRO A 119 -3.29 24.18 2.53
C PRO A 119 -2.62 22.92 1.98
N VAL A 120 -3.39 22.09 1.29
CA VAL A 120 -2.88 20.89 0.61
C VAL A 120 -1.87 21.26 -0.47
N ASP A 121 -0.75 20.55 -0.52
CA ASP A 121 0.25 20.72 -1.57
C ASP A 121 -0.16 19.99 -2.86
N PRO A 122 0.17 20.49 -4.07
CA PRO A 122 -0.08 19.77 -5.31
C PRO A 122 0.48 18.34 -5.32
N TRP A 123 1.64 18.12 -4.70
CA TRP A 123 2.21 16.78 -4.54
C TRP A 123 1.32 15.89 -3.66
N GLU A 124 0.77 16.42 -2.57
CA GLU A 124 -0.12 15.65 -1.69
C GLU A 124 -1.40 15.22 -2.39
N THR A 125 -1.93 16.07 -3.27
CA THR A 125 -3.09 15.72 -4.11
C THR A 125 -2.73 14.65 -5.14
N TYR A 126 -1.59 14.82 -5.80
CA TYR A 126 -1.11 13.88 -6.80
C TYR A 126 -0.77 12.54 -6.16
N ALA A 127 0.24 12.46 -5.31
CA ALA A 127 0.74 11.23 -4.72
C ALA A 127 -0.20 10.62 -3.66
N GLN A 128 -1.18 11.39 -3.16
CA GLN A 128 -2.08 10.97 -2.09
C GLN A 128 -1.33 10.54 -0.83
N LYS A 129 -0.19 11.19 -0.56
CA LYS A 129 0.73 10.99 0.56
C LYS A 129 1.04 12.34 1.18
N PRO A 130 1.26 12.45 2.50
CA PRO A 130 1.73 13.70 3.11
C PRO A 130 3.13 14.03 2.59
N LEU A 131 3.53 15.31 2.63
CA LEU A 131 4.85 15.75 2.13
C LEU A 131 6.05 15.19 2.88
N ARG A 132 5.96 15.08 4.21
CA ARG A 132 7.09 14.72 5.09
C ARG A 132 6.70 13.73 6.19
N PRO A 133 6.14 12.56 5.86
CA PRO A 133 5.85 11.52 6.83
C PRO A 133 7.13 10.83 7.30
N VAL A 134 7.03 10.13 8.42
CA VAL A 134 7.80 8.88 8.61
C VAL A 134 6.94 7.74 8.07
N ILE A 135 7.49 6.92 7.18
CA ILE A 135 6.77 5.79 6.58
C ILE A 135 7.33 4.49 7.16
N THR A 136 6.46 3.65 7.71
CA THR A 136 6.83 2.33 8.24
C THR A 136 6.05 1.21 7.57
N SER A 137 6.60 0.00 7.58
CA SER A 137 5.91 -1.24 7.21
C SER A 137 5.76 -2.12 8.43
N THR A 138 4.67 -2.86 8.53
CA THR A 138 4.52 -3.81 9.62
C THR A 138 5.50 -4.98 9.45
N GLU A 139 6.28 -5.26 10.48
CA GLU A 139 7.16 -6.43 10.52
C GLU A 139 6.32 -7.71 10.52
N VAL A 140 6.63 -8.58 9.57
CA VAL A 140 6.09 -9.93 9.46
C VAL A 140 7.21 -10.93 9.72
N SER A 141 6.87 -12.05 10.36
CA SER A 141 7.84 -13.08 10.70
C SER A 141 8.23 -13.89 9.46
N GLY A 142 9.52 -14.09 9.23
CA GLY A 142 10.06 -15.05 8.25
C GLY A 142 11.10 -14.45 7.32
N GLY A 143 12.15 -15.23 7.02
CA GLY A 143 13.03 -15.01 5.87
C GLY A 143 13.81 -13.68 5.80
N PRO A 144 14.40 -13.39 4.62
CA PRO A 144 15.09 -12.13 4.33
C PRO A 144 14.13 -10.95 4.06
N VAL A 145 12.88 -11.23 3.69
CA VAL A 145 11.82 -10.23 3.48
C VAL A 145 10.94 -10.18 4.73
N ARG A 146 11.18 -9.17 5.56
CA ARG A 146 10.53 -9.03 6.89
C ARG A 146 9.37 -8.05 6.91
N SER A 147 9.05 -7.44 5.77
CA SER A 147 7.93 -6.50 5.61
C SER A 147 7.66 -6.23 4.13
N SER A 148 6.55 -5.55 3.82
CA SER A 148 6.25 -5.17 2.44
C SER A 148 7.26 -4.17 1.87
N ALA A 149 7.85 -3.32 2.70
CA ALA A 149 8.97 -2.45 2.28
C ALA A 149 10.22 -3.25 1.85
N HIS A 150 10.51 -4.40 2.49
CA HIS A 150 11.62 -5.25 2.04
C HIS A 150 11.32 -5.90 0.68
N ALA A 151 10.08 -6.31 0.45
CA ALA A 151 9.65 -6.87 -0.82
C ALA A 151 9.71 -5.83 -1.94
N GLU A 152 9.32 -4.59 -1.64
CA GLU A 152 9.44 -3.48 -2.57
C GLU A 152 10.90 -3.23 -2.97
N LEU A 153 11.83 -3.13 -2.01
CA LEU A 153 13.27 -3.01 -2.28
C LEU A 153 13.80 -4.14 -3.17
N ALA A 154 13.35 -5.37 -2.91
CA ALA A 154 13.77 -6.54 -3.67
C ALA A 154 13.26 -6.50 -5.12
N CYS A 155 12.06 -5.96 -5.34
CA CYS A 155 11.44 -5.86 -6.66
C CYS A 155 11.86 -4.60 -7.44
N GLY A 156 12.38 -3.57 -6.78
CA GLY A 156 12.92 -2.33 -7.36
C GLY A 156 11.85 -1.47 -8.03
N LEU A 157 10.84 -1.06 -7.27
CA LEU A 157 9.53 -0.73 -7.85
C LEU A 157 9.01 0.68 -7.64
N SER A 158 9.27 1.22 -6.48
CA SER A 158 8.78 2.52 -6.08
C SER A 158 9.66 3.63 -6.64
N ASP A 159 9.24 4.86 -6.44
CA ASP A 159 10.07 6.04 -6.69
C ASP A 159 11.30 6.12 -5.75
N TRP A 160 11.48 5.14 -4.86
CA TRP A 160 12.61 5.06 -3.94
C TRP A 160 13.81 4.34 -4.58
N ASP A 161 14.78 5.13 -5.06
CA ASP A 161 16.09 4.64 -5.49
C ASP A 161 17.03 4.51 -4.28
N ALA A 162 16.82 3.45 -3.49
CA ALA A 162 17.51 3.24 -2.23
C ALA A 162 19.04 3.14 -2.40
N GLN A 163 19.75 4.05 -1.75
CA GLN A 163 21.21 4.04 -1.71
C GLN A 163 21.70 3.18 -0.54
N TYR A 164 22.44 2.12 -0.85
CA TYR A 164 22.96 1.17 0.15
C TYR A 164 24.21 1.72 0.90
N PRO A 165 24.43 1.30 2.17
CA PRO A 165 23.57 0.41 2.94
C PRO A 165 22.25 1.08 3.36
N VAL A 166 21.17 0.30 3.38
CA VAL A 166 19.87 0.74 3.89
C VAL A 166 19.82 0.47 5.38
N ARG A 167 19.57 1.52 6.17
CA ARG A 167 19.35 1.41 7.61
C ARG A 167 17.99 0.82 7.88
N VAL A 168 17.93 -0.12 8.82
CA VAL A 168 16.68 -0.74 9.27
C VAL A 168 16.50 -0.46 10.74
N ARG A 169 15.39 0.16 11.09
CA ARG A 169 15.02 0.46 12.47
C ARG A 169 13.68 -0.17 12.79
N ARG A 170 13.58 -0.88 13.91
CA ARG A 170 12.29 -1.27 14.48
C ARG A 170 11.81 -0.18 15.42
N LEU A 171 10.59 0.26 15.20
CA LEU A 171 9.96 1.34 15.95
C LEU A 171 8.79 0.79 16.77
N HIS A 172 8.59 1.40 17.94
CA HIS A 172 7.37 1.24 18.70
C HIS A 172 6.50 2.48 18.57
N VAL A 173 5.20 2.26 18.39
CA VAL A 173 4.17 3.29 18.36
C VAL A 173 3.58 3.41 19.76
N ASP A 174 3.30 4.65 20.17
CA ASP A 174 2.51 4.94 21.37
C ASP A 174 1.17 4.20 21.35
N GLU A 175 0.79 3.58 22.47
CA GLU A 175 -0.47 2.80 22.57
C GLU A 175 -1.72 3.67 22.37
N GLY A 176 -1.61 4.98 22.55
CA GLY A 176 -2.67 5.96 22.33
C GLY A 176 -2.72 6.54 20.92
N ALA A 177 -1.84 6.12 20.01
CA ALA A 177 -1.82 6.63 18.64
C ALA A 177 -3.15 6.34 17.91
N ARG A 178 -3.71 7.37 17.28
CA ARG A 178 -4.96 7.32 16.51
C ARG A 178 -4.62 7.11 15.05
N VAL A 179 -4.92 5.94 14.52
CA VAL A 179 -4.58 5.57 13.14
C VAL A 179 -5.87 5.30 12.37
N ALA A 180 -5.99 5.88 11.18
CA ALA A 180 -7.01 5.44 10.23
C ALA A 180 -6.52 4.19 9.49
N GLU A 181 -7.35 3.15 9.51
CA GLU A 181 -7.08 1.85 8.92
C GLU A 181 -7.75 1.74 7.54
N VAL A 182 -6.96 1.64 6.48
CA VAL A 182 -7.42 1.46 5.10
C VAL A 182 -7.30 -0.01 4.74
N GLY A 183 -8.43 -0.72 4.76
CA GLY A 183 -8.54 -2.15 4.45
C GLY A 183 -9.22 -2.46 3.12
N SER A 184 -9.77 -1.44 2.45
CA SER A 184 -10.56 -1.52 1.22
C SER A 184 -10.61 -0.18 0.50
N ALA A 185 -11.09 -0.18 -0.74
CA ALA A 185 -11.37 1.05 -1.50
C ALA A 185 -12.39 1.95 -0.80
N ARG A 186 -13.35 1.35 -0.08
CA ARG A 186 -14.37 2.10 0.69
C ARG A 186 -13.76 2.84 1.86
N ASP A 187 -12.84 2.21 2.60
CA ASP A 187 -12.17 2.85 3.74
C ASP A 187 -11.37 4.08 3.29
N TRP A 188 -10.70 3.97 2.12
CA TRP A 188 -10.03 5.12 1.50
C TRP A 188 -11.04 6.22 1.11
N HIS A 189 -12.15 5.85 0.46
CA HIS A 189 -13.20 6.80 0.11
C HIS A 189 -13.74 7.54 1.33
N ASP A 190 -14.03 6.83 2.42
CA ASP A 190 -14.59 7.41 3.63
C ASP A 190 -13.58 8.34 4.32
N LEU A 191 -12.28 8.01 4.29
CA LEU A 191 -11.20 8.90 4.73
C LEU A 191 -11.19 10.20 3.91
N VAL A 192 -11.26 10.09 2.58
CA VAL A 192 -11.26 11.24 1.67
C VAL A 192 -12.53 12.09 1.82
N VAL A 193 -13.70 11.47 1.97
CA VAL A 193 -14.95 12.21 2.23
C VAL A 193 -14.86 13.00 3.53
N ARG A 194 -14.21 12.44 4.55
CA ARG A 194 -14.07 13.09 5.86
C ARG A 194 -13.05 14.22 5.87
N TYR A 195 -11.91 14.03 5.20
CA TYR A 195 -10.75 14.92 5.34
C TYR A 195 -10.34 15.65 4.05
N GLY A 196 -10.98 15.39 2.92
CA GLY A 196 -10.74 16.10 1.67
C GLY A 196 -11.50 17.42 1.59
N ASP A 197 -10.93 18.39 0.88
CA ASP A 197 -11.59 19.68 0.60
C ASP A 197 -11.69 19.95 -0.91
N PRO A 198 -12.86 19.73 -1.54
CA PRO A 198 -13.05 19.97 -2.97
C PRO A 198 -12.68 21.38 -3.43
N ALA A 199 -12.69 22.38 -2.54
CA ALA A 199 -12.31 23.75 -2.89
C ALA A 199 -10.79 23.92 -3.08
N THR A 200 -9.99 23.09 -2.43
CA THR A 200 -8.52 23.14 -2.51
C THR A 200 -7.92 22.06 -3.41
N HIS A 201 -8.71 21.07 -3.81
CA HIS A 201 -8.25 20.02 -4.71
C HIS A 201 -8.52 20.38 -6.18
N PRO A 202 -7.48 20.43 -7.05
CA PRO A 202 -7.64 20.68 -8.48
C PRO A 202 -8.34 19.55 -9.26
N GLY A 203 -8.73 18.47 -8.57
CA GLY A 203 -9.28 17.26 -9.18
C GLY A 203 -8.19 16.34 -9.73
N SER A 204 -8.58 15.49 -10.67
CA SER A 204 -7.72 14.44 -11.23
C SER A 204 -6.45 14.99 -11.90
N SER A 205 -5.33 14.30 -11.74
CA SER A 205 -4.12 14.61 -12.49
C SER A 205 -4.30 14.25 -13.96
N THR A 206 -4.26 15.24 -14.85
CA THR A 206 -4.38 15.02 -16.30
C THR A 206 -3.28 14.11 -16.85
N ASN A 207 -2.07 14.19 -16.27
CA ASN A 207 -0.95 13.33 -16.65
C ASN A 207 -1.21 11.87 -16.26
N LEU A 208 -1.70 11.63 -15.03
CA LEU A 208 -2.05 10.30 -14.56
C LEU A 208 -3.20 9.71 -15.40
N ALA A 209 -4.25 10.48 -15.63
CA ALA A 209 -5.38 10.08 -16.46
C ALA A 209 -4.95 9.75 -17.89
N SER A 210 -4.04 10.54 -18.48
CA SER A 210 -3.56 10.30 -19.85
C SER A 210 -2.63 9.10 -19.95
N ALA A 211 -1.73 8.92 -18.98
CA ALA A 211 -0.74 7.84 -19.00
C ALA A 211 -1.35 6.48 -18.62
N SER A 212 -2.31 6.49 -17.70
CA SER A 212 -2.80 5.27 -17.06
C SER A 212 -4.31 5.10 -17.13
N GLY A 213 -5.10 6.09 -17.54
CA GLY A 213 -6.56 6.01 -17.48
C GLY A 213 -7.15 6.06 -16.06
N LEU A 214 -6.33 6.35 -15.04
CA LEU A 214 -6.79 6.46 -13.66
C LEU A 214 -7.29 7.87 -13.36
N ASP A 215 -8.50 7.95 -12.80
CA ASP A 215 -9.01 9.15 -12.16
C ASP A 215 -8.77 9.06 -10.63
N ASN A 216 -7.76 9.76 -10.13
CA ASN A 216 -7.45 9.75 -8.69
C ASN A 216 -8.49 10.53 -7.86
N GLY A 217 -9.20 11.48 -8.49
CA GLY A 217 -10.27 12.25 -7.87
C GLY A 217 -9.81 13.08 -6.68
N LEU A 218 -10.69 13.19 -5.67
CA LEU A 218 -10.39 13.90 -4.42
C LEU A 218 -9.33 13.12 -3.60
N ALA A 219 -8.48 13.83 -2.86
CA ALA A 219 -7.51 13.27 -1.92
C ALA A 219 -7.75 13.83 -0.50
N PRO A 220 -7.14 13.27 0.56
CA PRO A 220 -7.24 13.84 1.90
C PRO A 220 -6.40 15.13 2.01
N THR A 221 -6.91 16.12 2.74
CA THR A 221 -6.12 17.25 3.22
C THR A 221 -5.36 16.82 4.47
N TRP A 222 -4.05 16.57 4.37
CA TRP A 222 -3.27 15.99 5.46
C TRP A 222 -3.21 16.83 6.73
N SER A 223 -3.35 18.15 6.64
CA SER A 223 -3.47 19.01 7.82
C SER A 223 -4.81 18.79 8.57
N ALA A 224 -5.88 18.45 7.86
CA ALA A 224 -7.16 18.06 8.46
C ALA A 224 -7.08 16.65 9.07
N VAL A 225 -6.41 15.71 8.39
CA VAL A 225 -6.11 14.37 8.93
C VAL A 225 -5.32 14.52 10.24
N ALA A 226 -4.27 15.34 10.26
CA ALA A 226 -3.41 15.58 11.41
C ALA A 226 -4.09 16.29 12.60
N ALA A 227 -5.29 16.85 12.41
CA ALA A 227 -6.08 17.39 13.52
C ALA A 227 -6.67 16.26 14.38
N ASP A 228 -7.05 15.15 13.76
CA ASP A 228 -7.78 14.05 14.38
C ASP A 228 -6.95 12.78 14.58
N LEU A 229 -5.92 12.59 13.76
CA LEU A 229 -5.18 11.34 13.62
C LEU A 229 -3.67 11.58 13.68
N ASP A 230 -2.95 10.53 14.03
CA ASP A 230 -1.50 10.49 14.17
C ASP A 230 -0.84 9.76 12.99
N GLY A 231 -1.60 8.91 12.28
CA GLY A 231 -1.17 8.25 11.05
C GLY A 231 -2.32 7.68 10.22
N VAL A 232 -2.00 7.25 9.01
CA VAL A 232 -2.89 6.48 8.12
C VAL A 232 -2.16 5.22 7.70
N HIS A 233 -2.76 4.06 7.97
CA HIS A 233 -2.21 2.75 7.65
C HIS A 233 -2.99 2.11 6.50
N LEU A 234 -2.27 1.70 5.46
CA LEU A 234 -2.77 0.86 4.40
C LEU A 234 -2.35 -0.58 4.70
N SER A 235 -3.30 -1.37 5.20
CA SER A 235 -3.06 -2.80 5.44
C SER A 235 -2.71 -3.53 4.13
N PHE A 236 -2.10 -4.72 4.23
CA PHE A 236 -1.79 -5.54 3.06
C PHE A 236 -3.05 -5.89 2.23
N ALA A 237 -4.16 -6.18 2.89
CA ALA A 237 -5.43 -6.41 2.20
C ALA A 237 -5.97 -5.11 1.57
N GLY A 238 -5.75 -3.96 2.22
CA GLY A 238 -6.04 -2.65 1.65
C GLY A 238 -5.22 -2.37 0.40
N LEU A 239 -3.92 -2.64 0.41
CA LEU A 239 -3.06 -2.52 -0.78
C LEU A 239 -3.62 -3.30 -1.96
N LEU A 240 -4.02 -4.56 -1.73
CA LEU A 240 -4.56 -5.43 -2.77
C LEU A 240 -5.95 -5.00 -3.26
N SER A 241 -6.83 -4.52 -2.37
CA SER A 241 -8.26 -4.28 -2.68
C SER A 241 -8.66 -2.81 -2.88
N ALA A 242 -7.82 -1.85 -2.48
CA ALA A 242 -8.10 -0.42 -2.61
C ALA A 242 -7.39 0.22 -3.80
N LEU A 243 -6.16 -0.21 -4.10
CA LEU A 243 -5.35 0.45 -5.11
C LEU A 243 -5.95 0.25 -6.51
N TYR A 244 -6.11 1.35 -7.23
CA TYR A 244 -6.73 1.44 -8.56
C TYR A 244 -8.23 1.08 -8.61
N VAL A 245 -8.91 1.06 -7.46
CA VAL A 245 -10.35 0.80 -7.40
C VAL A 245 -11.12 2.11 -7.16
N PRO A 246 -11.86 2.62 -8.17
CA PRO A 246 -12.62 3.84 -8.01
C PRO A 246 -13.86 3.61 -7.14
N VAL A 247 -14.11 4.55 -6.24
CA VAL A 247 -15.35 4.62 -5.45
C VAL A 247 -16.03 5.95 -5.70
N HIS A 248 -17.30 5.90 -6.08
CA HIS A 248 -18.10 7.08 -6.38
C HIS A 248 -19.13 7.38 -5.28
N SER A 249 -19.30 8.65 -4.96
CA SER A 249 -20.45 9.15 -4.21
C SER A 249 -20.92 10.51 -4.72
N ALA A 250 -22.18 10.84 -4.45
CA ALA A 250 -22.75 12.13 -4.86
C ALA A 250 -22.10 13.33 -4.14
N ALA A 251 -21.47 13.11 -2.99
CA ALA A 251 -20.92 14.18 -2.16
C ALA A 251 -19.58 14.70 -2.68
N VAL A 252 -18.68 13.81 -3.10
CA VAL A 252 -17.29 14.16 -3.48
C VAL A 252 -16.90 13.67 -4.87
N GLY A 253 -17.80 12.99 -5.58
CA GLY A 253 -17.51 12.36 -6.86
C GLY A 253 -16.69 11.07 -6.69
N THR A 254 -15.72 10.87 -7.56
CA THR A 254 -14.84 9.70 -7.56
C THR A 254 -13.65 9.91 -6.64
N THR A 255 -13.25 8.86 -5.94
CA THR A 255 -11.96 8.77 -5.23
C THR A 255 -11.30 7.45 -5.62
N THR A 256 -10.02 7.49 -5.95
CA THR A 256 -9.26 6.27 -6.26
C THR A 256 -7.90 6.36 -5.58
N LEU A 257 -7.56 5.40 -4.73
CA LEU A 257 -6.21 5.27 -4.19
C LEU A 257 -5.29 4.81 -5.33
N TRP A 258 -4.18 5.49 -5.60
CA TRP A 258 -3.28 5.10 -6.69
C TRP A 258 -1.79 5.22 -6.35
N GLY A 259 -1.41 6.12 -5.45
CA GLY A 259 0.00 6.50 -5.27
C GLY A 259 0.76 5.72 -4.21
N TRP A 260 0.24 4.62 -3.66
CA TRP A 260 0.86 3.86 -2.56
C TRP A 260 1.44 2.53 -3.07
N ASP A 261 2.67 2.22 -2.66
CA ASP A 261 3.51 1.21 -3.33
C ASP A 261 3.65 -0.11 -2.56
N TRP A 262 3.23 -0.15 -1.30
CA TRP A 262 3.28 -1.32 -0.42
C TRP A 262 2.41 -1.09 0.84
N GLU A 263 2.22 -2.12 1.66
CA GLU A 263 1.53 -1.99 2.97
C GLU A 263 2.32 -1.07 3.87
N CYS A 264 1.80 0.10 4.21
CA CYS A 264 2.57 1.06 4.97
C CYS A 264 1.71 1.90 5.90
N THR A 265 2.35 2.49 6.90
CA THR A 265 1.78 3.56 7.71
C THR A 265 2.52 4.86 7.44
N HIS A 266 1.77 5.88 7.05
CA HIS A 266 2.27 7.25 6.99
C HIS A 266 2.02 7.93 8.33
N TRP A 267 3.06 8.06 9.15
CA TRP A 267 3.02 8.80 10.40
C TRP A 267 3.15 10.30 10.12
N ILE A 268 2.23 11.08 10.67
CA ILE A 268 2.13 12.53 10.48
C ILE A 268 2.20 13.29 11.81
N ARG A 269 2.54 12.58 12.90
CA ARG A 269 2.76 13.10 14.24
C ARG A 269 3.83 12.28 14.96
N PRO A 270 4.55 12.86 15.94
CA PRO A 270 5.59 12.16 16.69
C PRO A 270 4.97 11.23 17.74
N VAL A 271 4.62 10.02 17.30
CA VAL A 271 4.06 8.94 18.16
C VAL A 271 4.95 7.70 18.20
N LEU A 272 6.20 7.81 17.72
CA LEU A 272 7.17 6.72 17.66
C LEU A 272 8.08 6.81 18.91
N THR A 273 7.90 5.91 19.87
CA THR A 273 8.44 6.04 21.24
C THR A 273 9.74 5.28 21.48
N VAL A 274 10.00 4.23 20.70
CA VAL A 274 11.23 3.42 20.80
C VAL A 274 11.83 3.25 19.41
N VAL A 275 13.16 3.29 19.34
CA VAL A 275 13.95 3.03 18.14
C VAL A 275 14.96 1.94 18.50
N GLU A 276 14.82 0.78 17.86
CA GLU A 276 15.79 -0.31 17.91
C GLU A 276 16.50 -0.40 16.55
N GLU A 277 17.81 -0.22 16.55
CA GLU A 277 18.64 -0.41 15.36
C GLU A 277 18.76 -1.91 15.05
N LEU A 278 18.46 -2.28 13.81
CA LEU A 278 18.65 -3.62 13.28
C LEU A 278 19.87 -3.64 12.34
N PRO A 279 20.40 -4.83 11.97
CA PRO A 279 21.44 -4.91 10.96
C PRO A 279 21.03 -4.18 9.67
N GLU A 280 21.93 -3.34 9.16
CA GLU A 280 21.75 -2.67 7.87
C GLU A 280 21.68 -3.70 6.74
N LEU A 281 21.07 -3.32 5.62
CA LEU A 281 21.10 -4.08 4.39
C LEU A 281 22.22 -3.52 3.52
N ASP A 282 23.23 -4.31 3.21
CA ASP A 282 24.32 -3.90 2.30
C ASP A 282 23.92 -3.96 0.82
N ASP A 283 22.90 -4.77 0.50
CA ASP A 283 22.34 -4.99 -0.84
C ASP A 283 20.82 -5.21 -0.73
N ALA A 284 20.12 -5.18 -1.87
CA ALA A 284 18.70 -5.48 -1.93
C ALA A 284 18.39 -6.87 -1.35
N PRO A 285 17.31 -7.00 -0.54
CA PRO A 285 16.87 -8.31 -0.09
C PRO A 285 16.59 -9.23 -1.28
N ARG A 286 16.86 -10.53 -1.13
CA ARG A 286 16.44 -11.51 -2.13
C ARG A 286 14.98 -11.85 -1.91
N ALA A 287 14.15 -11.63 -2.93
CA ALA A 287 12.76 -12.08 -2.98
C ALA A 287 12.61 -13.17 -4.06
N ALA A 288 11.50 -13.90 -4.00
CA ALA A 288 11.11 -14.78 -5.10
C ALA A 288 10.82 -13.94 -6.35
N GLU A 289 11.29 -14.40 -7.50
CA GLU A 289 11.02 -13.77 -8.79
C GLU A 289 9.74 -14.35 -9.38
N PHE A 290 8.79 -13.49 -9.71
CA PHE A 290 7.55 -13.86 -10.39
C PHE A 290 7.40 -13.07 -11.68
N TRP A 291 6.62 -13.60 -12.61
CA TRP A 291 6.34 -12.97 -13.91
C TRP A 291 4.86 -12.98 -14.25
N LEU A 292 4.36 -11.84 -14.74
CA LEU A 292 3.00 -11.65 -15.21
C LEU A 292 3.03 -11.48 -16.75
N SER A 293 3.05 -12.57 -17.51
CA SER A 293 2.95 -12.48 -18.97
C SER A 293 1.49 -12.60 -19.42
N PHE A 294 0.89 -11.51 -19.88
CA PHE A 294 -0.38 -11.58 -20.61
C PHE A 294 -0.07 -11.79 -22.10
N ASP A 295 -0.51 -12.92 -22.65
CA ASP A 295 -0.48 -13.23 -24.08
C ASP A 295 -1.52 -12.40 -24.86
#